data_AF-A0A7S3RN90-F1
#
_entry.id   AF-A0A7S3RN90-F1
#
_cell.length_a   1.000
_cell.length_b   1.000
_cell.length_c   1.000
_cell.angle_alpha   90.00
_cell.angle_beta   90.00
_cell.angle_gamma   90.00
#
_symmetry.space_group_name_H-M   'P 1'
#
loop_
_entity.id
_entity.type
_entity.pdbx_description
1 polymer ?
#
loop_
_entity_poly.entity_id
_entity_poly.type
_entity_poly.pdbx_seq_one_letter_code
_entity_poly.pdbx_strand_id
1 'polypeptide(L)'
;MYCLCIACNFRSLQISLAVIETAADYFAQTKRILIMPVIFFFMALIWFGLWLGGFMTICSIGDIYVTGGSQYKNVEWSSGTTTMVWFMIFGLIWTISFIISMNDYVIVVSAATWYFSKKSDGGWEGHSDIWRGFQWGFRYNLGSIAFGSLVIAFSAIIREIMEYIGEKLREATGENCCVRCMVNCCLCCVNCTDRFIRYLTENAYIYMALSGDGFCESALNSFLLMLKNSAKFSFVSSVSSTFMFLAKLSISFLTAYTCYGFMQLSSQMQEFEVNSPTMPLLLVFLFSYTVAAIFMSIFQVGANTILQCFLVDRDIADQKNELDSMMSHVPAALKKFLDGYEQWEAVHDKVDDQEKANELN
;
A
#
# COMPACT_ATOMS: atom_id res chain seq x y z
N MET A 1 10.37 -25.14 5.70
CA MET A 1 11.06 -24.14 4.84
C MET A 1 10.91 -22.71 5.38
N TYR A 2 9.70 -22.21 5.67
CA TYR A 2 9.50 -20.86 6.23
C TYR A 2 10.25 -20.60 7.55
N CYS A 3 10.21 -21.51 8.52
CA CYS A 3 10.93 -21.34 9.80
C CYS A 3 12.47 -21.35 9.64
N LEU A 4 13.00 -22.09 8.66
CA LEU A 4 14.43 -22.09 8.31
C LEU A 4 14.82 -20.78 7.61
N CYS A 5 13.97 -20.23 6.74
CA CYS A 5 14.19 -18.93 6.11
C CYS A 5 14.13 -17.77 7.12
N ILE A 6 13.27 -17.88 8.15
CA ILE A 6 13.17 -16.92 9.26
C ILE A 6 14.41 -17.02 10.18
N ALA A 7 14.87 -18.23 10.50
CA ALA A 7 16.09 -18.43 11.29
C ALA A 7 17.34 -17.92 10.56
N CYS A 8 17.45 -18.13 9.25
CA CYS A 8 18.57 -17.62 8.45
C CYS A 8 18.55 -16.10 8.22
N ASN A 9 17.41 -15.43 8.41
CA ASN A 9 17.26 -13.97 8.22
C ASN A 9 16.74 -13.28 9.49
N PHE A 10 17.08 -13.80 10.67
CA PHE A 10 16.67 -13.24 11.96
C PHE A 10 17.00 -11.74 12.08
N ARG A 11 18.12 -11.34 11.49
CA ARG A 11 18.56 -9.95 11.43
C ARG A 11 17.64 -9.04 10.60
N SER A 12 17.19 -9.50 9.44
CA SER A 12 16.24 -8.74 8.61
C SER A 12 14.85 -8.69 9.28
N LEU A 13 14.50 -9.70 10.08
CA LEU A 13 13.28 -9.68 10.90
C LEU A 13 13.36 -8.58 11.97
N GLN A 14 14.51 -8.43 12.65
CA GLN A 14 14.70 -7.37 13.63
C GLN A 14 14.60 -5.96 13.00
N ILE A 15 15.17 -5.74 11.81
CA ILE A 15 14.98 -4.48 11.06
C ILE A 15 13.49 -4.23 10.79
N SER A 16 12.77 -5.27 10.36
CA SER A 16 11.33 -5.17 10.08
C SER A 16 10.55 -4.78 11.32
N LEU A 17 10.86 -5.39 12.47
CA LEU A 17 10.22 -5.09 13.75
C LEU A 17 10.52 -3.65 14.17
N ALA A 18 11.77 -3.19 14.04
CA ALA A 18 12.14 -1.81 14.36
C ALA A 18 11.42 -0.79 13.45
N VAL A 19 11.26 -1.10 12.16
CA VAL A 19 10.49 -0.26 11.23
C VAL A 19 9.01 -0.24 11.60
N ILE A 20 8.43 -1.39 11.96
CA ILE A 20 7.02 -1.49 12.39
C ILE A 20 6.81 -0.72 13.70
N GLU A 21 7.70 -0.85 14.67
CA GLU A 21 7.66 -0.10 15.94
C GLU A 21 7.78 1.40 15.69
N THR A 22 8.72 1.82 14.82
CA THR A 22 8.88 3.22 14.44
C THR A 22 7.65 3.77 13.70
N ALA A 23 7.03 2.96 12.84
CA ALA A 23 5.79 3.32 12.18
C ALA A 23 4.66 3.46 13.22
N ALA A 24 4.57 2.56 14.19
CA ALA A 24 3.60 2.66 15.28
C ALA A 24 3.78 3.96 16.09
N ASP A 25 5.01 4.34 16.40
CA ASP A 25 5.33 5.62 17.05
C ASP A 25 4.88 6.81 16.19
N TYR A 26 5.16 6.77 14.89
CA TYR A 26 4.70 7.78 13.95
C TYR A 26 3.17 7.93 13.94
N PHE A 27 2.43 6.83 13.89
CA PHE A 27 0.96 6.85 13.92
C PHE A 27 0.41 7.31 15.27
N ALA A 28 1.04 6.92 16.38
CA ALA A 28 0.64 7.32 17.72
C ALA A 28 0.82 8.83 17.94
N GLN A 29 1.90 9.41 17.40
CA GLN A 29 2.20 10.84 17.48
C GLN A 29 1.42 11.66 16.45
N THR A 30 1.09 11.07 15.28
CA THR A 30 0.42 11.78 14.18
C THR A 30 -1.05 11.38 14.05
N LYS A 31 -1.84 11.58 15.11
CA LYS A 31 -3.28 11.17 15.13
C LYS A 31 -4.11 11.74 13.97
N ARG A 32 -3.74 12.92 13.46
CA ARG A 32 -4.42 13.60 12.34
C ARG A 32 -4.39 12.78 11.04
N ILE A 33 -3.44 11.85 10.88
CA ILE A 33 -3.33 11.03 9.67
C ILE A 33 -4.50 10.06 9.51
N LEU A 34 -5.14 9.65 10.62
CA LEU A 34 -6.29 8.74 10.60
C LEU A 34 -7.54 9.36 9.95
N ILE A 35 -7.57 10.69 9.83
CA ILE A 35 -8.64 11.42 9.15
C ILE A 35 -8.44 11.40 7.62
N MET A 36 -7.22 11.18 7.12
CA MET A 36 -6.91 11.24 5.69
C MET A 36 -7.75 10.28 4.84
N PRO A 37 -7.83 8.97 5.13
CA PRO A 37 -8.62 8.05 4.31
C PRO A 37 -10.10 8.41 4.31
N VAL A 38 -10.61 8.97 5.42
CA VAL A 38 -12.01 9.40 5.51
C VAL A 38 -12.26 10.55 4.54
N ILE A 39 -11.38 11.56 4.51
CA ILE A 39 -11.47 12.67 3.55
C ILE A 39 -11.43 12.16 2.11
N PHE A 40 -10.45 11.32 1.78
CA PHE A 40 -10.30 10.78 0.42
C PHE A 40 -11.43 9.82 0.03
N PHE A 41 -12.00 9.08 1.00
CA PHE A 41 -13.19 8.24 0.79
C PHE A 41 -14.41 9.08 0.41
N PHE A 42 -14.71 10.15 1.16
CA PHE A 42 -15.83 11.04 0.81
C PHE A 42 -15.59 11.78 -0.50
N MET A 43 -14.35 12.19 -0.78
CA MET A 43 -13.98 12.77 -2.07
C MET A 43 -14.22 11.78 -3.22
N ALA A 44 -13.83 10.51 -3.06
CA ALA A 44 -14.09 9.46 -4.02
C ALA A 44 -15.59 9.19 -4.21
N LEU A 45 -16.38 9.21 -3.14
CA LEU A 45 -17.83 9.02 -3.18
C LEU A 45 -18.53 10.17 -3.93
N ILE A 46 -18.16 11.42 -3.65
CA ILE A 46 -18.67 12.59 -4.36
C ILE A 46 -18.32 12.49 -5.85
N TRP A 47 -17.05 12.19 -6.16
CA TRP A 47 -16.61 12.00 -7.54
C TRP A 47 -17.38 10.87 -8.24
N PHE A 48 -17.57 9.73 -7.58
CA PHE A 48 -18.34 8.61 -8.11
C PHE A 48 -19.79 8.99 -8.39
N GLY A 49 -20.42 9.78 -7.51
CA GLY A 49 -21.77 10.31 -7.74
C GLY A 49 -21.85 11.21 -8.97
N LEU A 50 -20.88 12.12 -9.14
CA LEU A 50 -20.79 12.99 -10.33
C LEU A 50 -20.55 12.17 -11.61
N TRP A 51 -19.64 11.20 -11.55
CA TRP A 51 -19.36 10.29 -12.64
C TRP A 51 -20.61 9.47 -13.01
N LEU A 52 -21.33 8.93 -12.02
CA LEU A 52 -22.55 8.15 -12.25
C LEU A 52 -23.63 9.01 -12.92
N GLY A 53 -23.81 10.25 -12.47
CA GLY A 53 -24.70 11.21 -13.11
C GLY A 53 -24.35 11.45 -14.59
N GLY A 54 -23.07 11.71 -14.89
CA GLY A 54 -22.59 11.89 -16.27
C GLY A 54 -22.65 10.61 -17.11
N PHE A 55 -22.44 9.45 -16.50
CA PHE A 55 -22.55 8.16 -17.19
C PHE A 55 -23.99 7.87 -17.58
N MET A 56 -24.95 8.13 -16.68
CA MET A 56 -26.37 7.97 -16.94
C MET A 56 -26.87 8.87 -18.08
N THR A 57 -26.37 10.10 -18.19
CA THR A 57 -26.73 10.98 -19.31
C THR A 57 -26.21 10.43 -20.64
N ILE A 58 -24.98 9.90 -20.69
CA ILE A 58 -24.44 9.29 -21.91
C ILE A 58 -25.23 8.05 -22.33
N CYS A 59 -25.60 7.18 -21.38
CA CYS A 59 -26.44 6.02 -21.65
C CYS A 59 -27.82 6.39 -22.23
N SER A 60 -28.31 7.60 -21.94
CA SER A 60 -29.60 8.10 -22.43
C SER A 60 -29.58 8.74 -23.83
N ILE A 61 -28.41 8.91 -24.46
CA ILE A 61 -28.27 9.57 -25.78
C ILE A 61 -28.83 8.72 -26.93
N GLY A 62 -28.92 7.39 -26.77
CA GLY A 62 -29.26 6.50 -27.88
C GLY A 62 -30.72 6.55 -28.33
N ASP A 63 -30.94 6.34 -29.62
CA ASP A 63 -32.27 6.29 -30.21
C ASP A 63 -32.99 5.01 -29.82
N ILE A 64 -34.27 5.14 -29.47
CA ILE A 64 -35.08 4.04 -28.96
C ILE A 64 -35.90 3.43 -30.10
N TYR A 65 -35.68 2.15 -30.39
CA TYR A 65 -36.45 1.41 -31.38
C TYR A 65 -37.07 0.14 -30.78
N VAL A 66 -38.18 -0.31 -31.37
CA VAL A 66 -38.94 -1.47 -30.92
C VAL A 66 -38.68 -2.62 -31.87
N THR A 67 -38.20 -3.75 -31.34
CA THR A 67 -38.11 -4.99 -32.11
C THR A 67 -39.43 -5.75 -31.97
N GLY A 68 -40.10 -6.03 -33.09
CA GLY A 68 -41.42 -6.67 -33.10
C GLY A 68 -41.44 -7.98 -32.30
N GLY A 69 -42.41 -8.13 -31.39
CA GLY A 69 -42.59 -9.32 -30.56
C GLY A 69 -41.93 -9.28 -29.18
N SER A 70 -41.21 -8.21 -28.84
CA SER A 70 -40.60 -7.99 -27.51
C SER A 70 -41.27 -6.82 -26.77
N GLN A 71 -41.45 -6.94 -25.46
CA GLN A 71 -41.85 -5.81 -24.59
C GLN A 71 -40.67 -4.87 -24.25
N TYR A 72 -39.43 -5.28 -24.57
CA TYR A 72 -38.23 -4.50 -24.31
C TYR A 72 -37.94 -3.54 -25.46
N LYS A 73 -37.66 -2.28 -25.11
CA LYS A 73 -37.17 -1.27 -26.05
C LYS A 73 -35.66 -1.39 -26.15
N ASN A 74 -35.14 -1.44 -27.38
CA ASN A 74 -33.70 -1.47 -27.63
C ASN A 74 -33.20 -0.05 -27.87
N VAL A 75 -31.96 0.21 -27.41
CA VAL A 75 -31.29 1.50 -27.58
C VAL A 75 -30.17 1.31 -28.58
N GLU A 76 -30.18 2.07 -29.68
CA GLU A 76 -29.08 2.09 -30.64
C GLU A 76 -28.06 3.14 -30.22
N TRP A 77 -26.80 2.72 -30.06
CA TRP A 77 -25.71 3.63 -29.76
C TRP A 77 -24.88 3.90 -31.00
N SER A 78 -24.67 5.19 -31.28
CA SER A 78 -23.70 5.61 -32.30
C SER A 78 -22.27 5.23 -31.87
N SER A 79 -21.36 5.08 -32.83
CA SER A 79 -19.94 4.85 -32.53
C SER A 79 -19.35 5.93 -31.61
N GLY A 80 -19.81 7.19 -31.76
CA GLY A 80 -19.40 8.29 -30.88
C GLY A 80 -19.86 8.09 -29.43
N THR A 81 -21.10 7.65 -29.22
CA THR A 81 -21.64 7.32 -27.89
C THR A 81 -20.84 6.18 -27.25
N THR A 82 -20.50 5.13 -28.01
CA THR A 82 -19.65 4.03 -27.53
C THR A 82 -18.27 4.52 -27.12
N THR A 83 -17.63 5.41 -27.89
CA THR A 83 -16.34 6.01 -27.51
C THR A 83 -16.44 6.82 -26.21
N MET A 84 -17.52 7.58 -26.01
CA MET A 84 -17.75 8.33 -24.77
C MET A 84 -17.89 7.40 -23.56
N VAL A 85 -18.60 6.28 -23.70
CA VAL A 85 -18.73 5.25 -22.64
C VAL A 85 -17.35 4.71 -22.24
N TRP A 86 -16.52 4.31 -23.21
CA TRP A 86 -15.17 3.82 -22.92
C TRP A 86 -14.28 4.89 -22.29
N PHE A 87 -14.37 6.13 -22.75
CA PHE A 87 -13.65 7.26 -22.15
C PHE A 87 -14.06 7.49 -20.69
N MET A 88 -15.36 7.38 -20.36
CA MET A 88 -15.85 7.50 -18.99
C MET A 88 -15.37 6.35 -18.09
N ILE A 89 -15.35 5.11 -18.59
CA ILE A 89 -14.84 3.97 -17.84
C ILE A 89 -13.34 4.14 -17.55
N PHE A 90 -12.57 4.51 -18.56
CA PHE A 90 -11.15 4.82 -18.41
C PHE A 90 -10.93 5.97 -17.40
N GLY A 91 -11.69 7.05 -17.54
CA GLY A 91 -11.64 8.19 -16.63
C GLY A 91 -11.99 7.83 -15.19
N LEU A 92 -12.92 6.90 -14.97
CA LEU A 92 -13.23 6.40 -13.61
C LEU A 92 -12.03 5.67 -13.00
N ILE A 93 -11.45 4.73 -13.73
CA ILE A 93 -10.31 3.92 -13.25
C ILE A 93 -9.10 4.82 -12.96
N TRP A 94 -8.81 5.77 -13.86
CA TRP A 94 -7.70 6.68 -13.70
C TRP A 94 -7.91 7.64 -12.52
N THR A 95 -9.10 8.26 -12.41
CA THR A 95 -9.36 9.19 -11.31
C THR A 95 -9.37 8.50 -9.95
N ILE A 96 -9.90 7.28 -9.84
CA ILE A 96 -9.79 6.50 -8.59
C ILE A 96 -8.32 6.24 -8.26
N SER A 97 -7.52 5.82 -9.24
CA SER A 97 -6.08 5.59 -9.05
C SER A 97 -5.34 6.87 -8.64
N PHE A 98 -5.77 8.02 -9.17
CA PHE A 98 -5.23 9.33 -8.83
C PHE A 98 -5.57 9.76 -7.40
N ILE A 99 -6.83 9.59 -6.97
CA ILE A 99 -7.28 9.89 -5.60
C ILE A 99 -6.48 9.05 -4.59
N ILE A 100 -6.27 7.75 -4.86
CA ILE A 100 -5.44 6.87 -4.03
C ILE A 100 -3.98 7.33 -4.03
N SER A 101 -3.40 7.60 -5.21
CA SER A 101 -2.01 8.06 -5.31
C SER A 101 -1.76 9.39 -4.59
N MET A 102 -2.72 10.31 -4.62
CA MET A 102 -2.65 11.57 -3.88
C MET A 102 -2.76 11.32 -2.37
N ASN A 103 -3.61 10.39 -1.93
CA ASN A 103 -3.67 9.98 -0.51
C ASN A 103 -2.33 9.44 -0.03
N ASP A 104 -1.74 8.51 -0.79
CA ASP A 104 -0.44 7.93 -0.48
C ASP A 104 0.65 9.00 -0.45
N TYR A 105 0.69 9.90 -1.44
CA TYR A 105 1.66 10.99 -1.48
C TYR A 105 1.58 11.91 -0.25
N VAL A 106 0.38 12.24 0.23
CA VAL A 106 0.18 13.04 1.44
C VAL A 106 0.72 12.31 2.68
N ILE A 107 0.47 11.00 2.78
CA ILE A 107 0.99 10.13 3.86
C ILE A 107 2.52 10.07 3.81
N VAL A 108 3.09 9.92 2.62
CA VAL A 108 4.53 9.91 2.36
C VAL A 108 5.19 11.20 2.85
N VAL A 109 4.68 12.37 2.46
CA VAL A 109 5.25 13.65 2.90
C VAL A 109 5.13 13.81 4.42
N SER A 110 4.00 13.40 4.99
CA SER A 110 3.77 13.41 6.43
C SER A 110 4.79 12.52 7.18
N ALA A 111 5.01 11.29 6.72
CA ALA A 111 5.96 10.36 7.33
C ALA A 111 7.43 10.81 7.16
N ALA A 112 7.79 11.32 5.98
CA ALA A 112 9.13 11.85 5.71
C ALA A 112 9.45 13.08 6.57
N THR A 113 8.51 14.04 6.67
CA THR A 113 8.70 15.23 7.53
C THR A 113 8.80 14.85 9.00
N TRP A 114 8.02 13.88 9.47
CA TRP A 114 8.16 13.35 10.83
C TRP A 114 9.51 12.66 11.04
N TYR A 115 9.98 11.86 10.08
CA TYR A 115 11.27 11.17 10.16
C TYR A 115 12.43 12.15 10.31
N PHE A 116 12.48 13.18 9.47
CA PHE A 116 13.57 14.18 9.46
C PHE A 116 13.36 15.34 10.46
N SER A 117 12.30 15.31 11.27
CA SER A 117 12.07 16.35 12.28
C SER A 117 13.08 16.24 13.44
N LYS A 118 13.58 17.38 13.93
CA LYS A 118 14.46 17.41 15.11
C LYS A 118 13.68 16.97 16.35
N LYS A 119 14.07 15.84 16.93
CA LYS A 119 13.53 15.34 18.19
C LYS A 119 14.34 15.97 19.32
N SER A 120 13.72 16.85 20.13
CA SER A 120 14.39 17.39 21.32
C SER A 120 14.41 16.35 22.44
N ASP A 121 15.40 16.43 23.35
CA ASP A 121 15.60 15.54 24.51
C ASP A 121 14.47 15.57 25.57
N GLY A 122 13.26 16.01 25.20
CA GLY A 122 12.08 16.10 26.06
C GLY A 122 10.80 15.54 25.45
N GLY A 123 10.88 14.79 24.33
CA GLY A 123 9.75 14.04 23.80
C GLY A 123 8.66 14.87 23.11
N TRP A 124 8.99 16.06 22.59
CA TRP A 124 8.04 16.79 21.75
C TRP A 124 7.87 16.13 20.38
N GLU A 125 6.61 16.08 19.94
CA GLU A 125 6.12 15.43 18.71
C GLU A 125 6.93 15.87 17.48
N GLY A 126 7.40 14.90 16.69
CA GLY A 126 7.96 15.22 15.38
C GLY A 126 6.94 16.00 14.56
N HIS A 127 7.32 17.18 14.04
CA HIS A 127 6.42 18.02 13.24
C HIS A 127 6.02 17.30 11.95
N SER A 128 4.88 16.62 11.98
CA SER A 128 4.30 15.91 10.85
C SER A 128 3.34 16.84 10.12
N ASP A 129 3.74 17.32 8.95
CA ASP A 129 3.01 18.37 8.23
C ASP A 129 2.14 17.80 7.10
N ILE A 130 0.93 17.35 7.45
CA ILE A 130 -0.03 16.85 6.46
C ILE A 130 -0.42 17.94 5.44
N TRP A 131 -0.58 19.18 5.91
CA TRP A 131 -0.93 20.31 5.04
C TRP A 131 0.15 20.58 3.99
N ARG A 132 1.42 20.37 4.36
CA ARG A 132 2.54 20.46 3.43
C ARG A 132 2.46 19.38 2.35
N GLY A 133 2.02 18.18 2.70
CA GLY A 133 1.70 17.11 1.74
C GLY A 133 0.69 17.56 0.68
N PHE A 134 -0.43 18.16 1.11
CA PHE A 134 -1.42 18.72 0.17
C PHE A 134 -0.85 19.85 -0.67
N GLN A 135 -0.15 20.81 -0.05
CA GLN A 135 0.43 21.94 -0.76
C GLN A 135 1.44 21.46 -1.81
N TRP A 136 2.32 20.54 -1.47
CA TRP A 136 3.31 19.98 -2.40
C TRP A 136 2.66 19.15 -3.49
N GLY A 137 1.68 18.31 -3.13
CA GLY A 137 0.91 17.51 -4.07
C GLY A 137 0.19 18.36 -5.11
N PHE A 138 -0.51 19.43 -4.72
CA PHE A 138 -1.26 20.28 -5.66
C PHE A 138 -0.39 21.32 -6.39
N ARG A 139 0.63 21.89 -5.74
CA ARG A 139 1.39 23.02 -6.31
C ARG A 139 2.59 22.62 -7.14
N TYR A 140 3.24 21.51 -6.79
CA TYR A 140 4.52 21.10 -7.37
C TYR A 140 4.45 19.73 -8.05
N ASN A 141 3.76 18.76 -7.44
CA ASN A 141 3.82 17.36 -7.86
C ASN A 141 2.54 16.81 -8.52
N LEU A 142 1.56 17.67 -8.82
CA LEU A 142 0.25 17.24 -9.32
C LEU A 142 0.36 16.43 -10.63
N GLY A 143 1.18 16.92 -11.57
CA GLY A 143 1.42 16.25 -12.85
C GLY A 143 2.15 14.91 -12.69
N SER A 144 3.15 14.85 -11.82
CA SER A 144 3.89 13.62 -11.51
C SER A 144 3.01 12.56 -10.85
N ILE A 145 2.14 12.96 -9.91
CA ILE A 145 1.17 12.07 -9.26
C ILE A 145 0.10 11.61 -10.28
N ALA A 146 -0.37 12.51 -11.15
CA ALA A 146 -1.31 12.16 -12.23
C ALA A 146 -0.71 11.18 -13.23
N PHE A 147 0.57 11.35 -13.57
CA PHE A 147 1.28 10.43 -14.45
C PHE A 147 1.54 9.07 -13.77
N GLY A 148 2.02 9.05 -12.52
CA GLY A 148 2.20 7.80 -11.78
C GLY A 148 0.90 7.02 -11.61
N SER A 149 -0.20 7.70 -11.29
CA SER A 149 -1.52 7.07 -11.19
C SER A 149 -2.06 6.59 -12.53
N LEU A 150 -1.69 7.25 -13.63
CA LEU A 150 -2.02 6.82 -14.99
C LEU A 150 -1.31 5.50 -15.34
N VAL A 151 -0.04 5.35 -14.96
CA VAL A 151 0.71 4.10 -15.15
C VAL A 151 0.06 2.95 -14.38
N ILE A 152 -0.37 3.19 -13.13
CA ILE A 152 -1.15 2.22 -12.34
C ILE A 152 -2.49 1.89 -13.03
N ALA A 153 -3.19 2.89 -13.54
CA ALA A 153 -4.47 2.67 -14.21
C ALA A 153 -4.31 1.80 -15.47
N PHE A 154 -3.28 2.06 -16.29
CA PHE A 154 -2.97 1.23 -17.45
C PHE A 154 -2.59 -0.20 -17.06
N SER A 155 -1.77 -0.40 -16.02
CA SER A 155 -1.43 -1.75 -15.57
C SER A 155 -2.66 -2.53 -15.10
N ALA A 156 -3.57 -1.85 -14.39
CA ALA A 156 -4.83 -2.44 -13.95
C ALA A 156 -5.70 -2.82 -15.15
N ILE A 157 -5.88 -1.94 -16.13
CA ILE A 157 -6.68 -2.24 -17.34
C ILE A 157 -6.11 -3.44 -18.09
N ILE A 158 -4.79 -3.51 -18.28
CA ILE A 158 -4.14 -4.66 -18.94
C ILE A 158 -4.42 -5.95 -18.15
N ARG A 159 -4.31 -5.90 -16.82
CA ARG A 159 -4.63 -7.04 -15.95
C ARG A 159 -6.06 -7.52 -16.13
N GLU A 160 -7.04 -6.62 -16.03
CA GLU A 160 -8.46 -6.98 -16.18
C GLU A 160 -8.77 -7.56 -17.58
N ILE A 161 -8.19 -6.98 -18.65
CA ILE A 161 -8.36 -7.50 -20.01
C ILE A 161 -7.76 -8.91 -20.13
N MET A 162 -6.58 -9.14 -19.59
CA MET A 162 -5.91 -10.44 -19.64
C MET A 162 -6.66 -11.49 -18.80
N GLU A 163 -7.19 -11.12 -17.64
CA GLU A 163 -8.05 -11.97 -16.81
C GLU A 163 -9.31 -12.37 -17.57
N TYR A 164 -10.00 -11.41 -18.19
CA TYR A 164 -11.17 -11.68 -19.03
C TYR A 164 -10.87 -12.62 -20.21
N ILE A 165 -9.78 -12.38 -20.94
CA ILE A 165 -9.34 -13.27 -22.02
C ILE A 165 -9.03 -14.68 -21.48
N GLY A 166 -8.37 -14.76 -20.31
CA GLY A 166 -8.06 -16.02 -19.65
C GLY A 166 -9.30 -16.82 -19.28
N GLU A 167 -10.36 -16.16 -18.79
CA GLU A 167 -11.65 -16.79 -18.52
C GLU A 167 -12.31 -17.31 -19.80
N LYS A 168 -12.34 -16.51 -20.87
CA LYS A 168 -12.91 -16.94 -22.17
C LYS A 168 -12.13 -18.09 -22.80
N LEU A 169 -10.81 -18.10 -22.69
CA LEU A 169 -9.99 -19.21 -23.17
C LEU A 169 -10.28 -20.50 -22.40
N ARG A 170 -10.47 -20.42 -21.08
CA ARG A 170 -10.84 -21.58 -20.24
C ARG A 170 -12.23 -22.11 -20.60
N GLU A 171 -13.21 -21.23 -20.81
CA GLU A 171 -14.55 -21.61 -21.27
C GLU A 171 -14.50 -22.32 -22.63
N ALA A 172 -13.68 -21.84 -23.57
CA ALA A 172 -13.63 -22.36 -24.93
C ALA A 172 -12.84 -23.68 -25.08
N THR A 173 -11.81 -23.92 -24.26
CA THR A 173 -10.91 -25.08 -24.40
C THR A 173 -11.19 -26.24 -23.44
N GLY A 174 -12.17 -26.11 -22.55
CA GLY A 174 -12.57 -27.17 -21.61
C GLY A 174 -11.43 -27.59 -20.67
N GLU A 175 -11.27 -28.89 -20.44
CA GLU A 175 -10.31 -29.44 -19.46
C GLU A 175 -8.87 -29.63 -19.98
N ASN A 176 -8.46 -28.96 -21.06
CA ASN A 176 -7.09 -29.11 -21.58
C ASN A 176 -6.05 -28.56 -20.58
N CYS A 177 -5.27 -29.46 -19.96
CA CYS A 177 -4.34 -29.10 -18.90
C CYS A 177 -3.22 -28.15 -19.37
N CYS A 178 -2.78 -28.26 -20.62
CA CYS A 178 -1.72 -27.42 -21.19
C CYS A 178 -2.18 -25.97 -21.34
N VAL A 179 -3.40 -25.77 -21.88
CA VAL A 179 -3.99 -24.43 -22.03
C VAL A 179 -4.22 -23.81 -20.65
N ARG A 180 -4.74 -24.58 -19.69
CA ARG A 180 -4.97 -24.09 -18.32
C ARG A 180 -3.67 -23.69 -17.63
N CYS A 181 -2.60 -24.46 -17.80
CA CYS A 181 -1.27 -24.14 -17.27
C CYS A 181 -0.73 -22.85 -17.88
N MET A 182 -0.81 -22.70 -19.20
CA MET A 182 -0.33 -21.51 -19.91
C MET A 182 -1.11 -20.25 -19.51
N VAL A 183 -2.44 -20.31 -19.45
CA VAL A 183 -3.28 -19.19 -19.00
C VAL A 183 -2.91 -18.80 -17.55
N ASN A 184 -2.78 -19.78 -16.65
CA ASN A 184 -2.38 -19.49 -15.27
C ASN A 184 -1.00 -18.83 -15.17
N CYS A 185 -0.04 -19.28 -15.99
CA CYS A 185 1.29 -18.67 -16.05
C CYS A 185 1.23 -17.22 -16.54
N CYS A 186 0.53 -16.95 -17.64
CA CYS A 186 0.36 -15.59 -18.17
C CYS A 186 -0.34 -14.66 -17.16
N LEU A 187 -1.43 -15.11 -16.54
CA LEU A 187 -2.14 -14.32 -15.52
C LEU A 187 -1.27 -14.06 -14.30
N CYS A 188 -0.45 -15.03 -13.89
CA CYS A 188 0.54 -14.83 -12.83
C CYS A 188 1.54 -13.73 -13.21
N CYS A 189 2.11 -13.77 -14.42
CA CYS A 189 3.06 -12.75 -14.89
C CYS A 189 2.43 -11.34 -14.93
N VAL A 190 1.20 -11.21 -15.43
CA VAL A 190 0.50 -9.92 -15.51
C VAL A 190 0.16 -9.39 -14.11
N ASN A 191 -0.28 -10.26 -13.20
CA ASN A 191 -0.54 -9.89 -11.80
C ASN A 191 0.76 -9.46 -11.08
N CYS A 192 1.87 -10.17 -11.31
CA CYS A 192 3.18 -9.75 -10.81
C CYS A 192 3.62 -8.40 -11.37
N THR A 193 3.35 -8.14 -12.65
CA THR A 193 3.66 -6.85 -13.29
C THR A 193 2.84 -5.71 -12.71
N ASP A 194 1.53 -5.88 -12.51
CA ASP A 194 0.67 -4.87 -11.87
C ASP A 194 1.14 -4.57 -10.44
N ARG A 195 1.45 -5.60 -9.66
CA ARG A 195 2.01 -5.43 -8.31
C ARG A 195 3.34 -4.69 -8.33
N PHE A 196 4.23 -5.04 -9.25
CA PHE A 196 5.53 -4.37 -9.39
C PHE A 196 5.38 -2.90 -9.78
N ILE A 197 4.46 -2.57 -10.69
CA ILE A 197 4.19 -1.19 -11.11
C ILE A 197 3.66 -0.35 -9.95
N ARG A 198 2.70 -0.87 -9.18
CA ARG A 198 2.18 -0.19 -7.98
C ARG A 198 3.28 0.04 -6.96
N TYR A 199 4.06 -1.01 -6.72
CA TYR A 199 5.19 -0.99 -5.81
C TYR A 199 6.25 0.06 -6.24
N LEU A 200 6.63 0.09 -7.51
CA LEU A 200 7.57 1.07 -8.06
C LEU A 200 7.04 2.51 -7.92
N THR A 201 5.75 2.69 -8.20
CA THR A 201 5.08 4.00 -8.12
C THR A 201 5.05 4.53 -6.69
N GLU A 202 4.77 3.68 -5.70
CA GLU A 202 4.80 4.04 -4.27
C GLU A 202 6.20 4.49 -3.84
N ASN A 203 7.25 3.75 -4.22
CA ASN A 203 8.64 4.08 -3.89
C ASN A 203 9.13 5.33 -4.65
N ALA A 204 8.63 5.56 -5.87
CA ALA A 204 8.88 6.78 -6.61
C ALA A 204 8.29 7.99 -5.88
N TYR A 205 7.06 7.92 -5.37
CA TYR A 205 6.46 9.00 -4.60
C TYR A 205 7.24 9.34 -3.32
N ILE A 206 7.78 8.33 -2.64
CA ILE A 206 8.66 8.53 -1.50
C ILE A 206 9.92 9.27 -1.92
N TYR A 207 10.59 8.83 -2.98
CA TYR A 207 11.80 9.49 -3.46
C TYR A 207 11.52 10.91 -3.98
N MET A 208 10.39 11.15 -4.65
CA MET A 208 9.94 12.48 -5.07
C MET A 208 9.77 13.42 -3.88
N ALA A 209 9.22 12.93 -2.76
CA ALA A 209 9.04 13.74 -1.55
C ALA A 209 10.38 14.13 -0.89
N LEU A 210 11.44 13.33 -1.10
CA LEU A 210 12.77 13.56 -0.54
C LEU A 210 13.66 14.43 -1.44
N SER A 211 13.66 14.14 -2.75
CA SER A 211 14.52 14.80 -3.74
C SER A 211 13.92 16.06 -4.34
N GLY A 212 12.60 16.08 -4.54
CA GLY A 212 11.90 17.08 -5.34
C GLY A 212 11.94 16.82 -6.85
N ASP A 213 12.46 15.66 -7.29
CA ASP A 213 12.56 15.30 -8.70
C ASP A 213 11.21 14.87 -9.31
N GLY A 214 11.16 14.78 -10.64
CA GLY A 214 9.99 14.26 -11.36
C GLY A 214 9.77 12.75 -11.14
N PHE A 215 8.60 12.26 -11.55
CA PHE A 215 8.20 10.85 -11.34
C PHE A 215 9.19 9.84 -11.93
N CYS A 216 9.58 10.00 -13.20
CA CYS A 216 10.44 9.01 -13.88
C CYS A 216 11.83 8.91 -13.27
N GLU A 217 12.43 10.05 -12.93
CA GLU A 217 13.75 10.12 -12.28
C GLU A 217 13.69 9.52 -10.87
N SER A 218 12.68 9.90 -10.09
CA SER A 218 12.45 9.33 -8.76
C SER A 218 12.18 7.82 -8.79
N ALA A 219 11.45 7.33 -9.79
CA ALA A 219 11.21 5.90 -9.96
C ALA A 219 12.51 5.14 -10.25
N LEU A 220 13.38 5.68 -11.12
CA LEU A 220 14.67 5.06 -11.40
C LEU A 220 15.59 5.07 -10.16
N ASN A 221 15.72 6.22 -9.50
CA ASN A 221 16.62 6.38 -8.36
C ASN A 221 16.17 5.54 -7.15
N SER A 222 14.87 5.51 -6.86
CA SER A 222 14.32 4.64 -5.81
C SER A 222 14.53 3.16 -6.12
N PHE A 223 14.31 2.75 -7.37
CA PHE A 223 14.54 1.37 -7.79
C PHE A 223 16.02 0.96 -7.66
N LEU A 224 16.96 1.82 -8.09
CA LEU A 224 18.39 1.56 -7.95
C LEU A 224 18.82 1.48 -6.47
N LEU A 225 18.32 2.38 -5.62
CA LEU A 225 18.58 2.36 -4.17
C LEU A 225 18.09 1.05 -3.54
N MET A 226 16.90 0.58 -3.93
CA MET A 226 16.40 -0.69 -3.46
C MET A 226 17.20 -1.87 -3.99
N LEU A 227 17.60 -1.87 -5.26
CA LEU A 227 18.40 -2.96 -5.84
C LEU A 227 19.73 -3.14 -5.11
N LYS A 228 20.39 -2.03 -4.75
CA LYS A 228 21.61 -2.01 -3.94
C LYS A 228 21.42 -2.71 -2.58
N ASN A 229 20.20 -2.69 -2.03
CA ASN A 229 19.85 -3.27 -0.74
C ASN A 229 18.78 -4.38 -0.85
N SER A 230 18.64 -5.03 -2.02
CA SER A 230 17.45 -5.80 -2.41
C SER A 230 17.10 -6.95 -1.47
N ALA A 231 18.09 -7.74 -1.04
CA ALA A 231 17.85 -8.88 -0.14
C ALA A 231 17.28 -8.42 1.21
N LYS A 232 17.85 -7.36 1.80
CA LYS A 232 17.39 -6.79 3.08
C LYS A 232 16.03 -6.12 2.90
N PHE A 233 15.88 -5.32 1.86
CA PHE A 233 14.66 -4.57 1.58
C PHE A 233 13.46 -5.51 1.31
N SER A 234 13.63 -6.48 0.40
CA SER A 234 12.56 -7.40 0.02
C SER A 234 12.10 -8.26 1.19
N PHE A 235 13.03 -8.72 2.04
CA PHE A 235 12.67 -9.46 3.24
C PHE A 235 11.88 -8.57 4.21
N VAL A 236 12.34 -7.33 4.45
CA VAL A 236 11.68 -6.41 5.36
C VAL A 236 10.27 -6.05 4.91
N SER A 237 10.11 -5.74 3.62
CA SER A 237 8.81 -5.45 3.02
C SER A 237 7.86 -6.66 3.12
N SER A 238 8.35 -7.88 2.87
CA SER A 238 7.54 -9.11 2.96
C SER A 238 7.08 -9.42 4.39
N VAL A 239 7.97 -9.24 5.37
CA VAL A 239 7.64 -9.41 6.79
C VAL A 239 6.61 -8.36 7.22
N SER A 240 6.84 -7.09 6.88
CA SER A 240 5.90 -5.99 7.15
C SER A 240 4.51 -6.27 6.59
N SER A 241 4.41 -6.68 5.32
CA SER A 241 3.14 -7.02 4.68
C SER A 241 2.41 -8.18 5.38
N THR A 242 3.14 -9.18 5.85
CA THR A 242 2.58 -10.31 6.63
C THR A 242 2.01 -9.84 7.96
N PHE A 243 2.72 -8.95 8.67
CA PHE A 243 2.22 -8.33 9.91
C PHE A 243 0.95 -7.52 9.66
N MET A 244 0.89 -6.73 8.58
CA MET A 244 -0.32 -5.97 8.26
C MET A 244 -1.50 -6.87 7.92
N PHE A 245 -1.27 -8.00 7.24
CA PHE A 245 -2.32 -8.98 6.98
C PHE A 245 -2.87 -9.60 8.26
N LEU A 246 -1.99 -10.01 9.18
CA LEU A 246 -2.38 -10.57 10.46
C LEU A 246 -3.13 -9.54 11.33
N ALA A 247 -2.71 -8.28 11.30
CA ALA A 247 -3.38 -7.19 12.00
C ALA A 247 -4.81 -6.95 11.48
N LYS A 248 -5.04 -7.03 10.16
CA LYS A 248 -6.40 -6.93 9.59
C LYS A 248 -7.31 -8.05 10.12
N LEU A 249 -6.81 -9.30 10.13
CA LEU A 249 -7.56 -10.44 10.64
C LEU A 249 -7.85 -10.32 12.15
N SER A 250 -6.85 -9.93 12.94
CA SER A 250 -7.02 -9.82 14.39
C SER A 250 -8.06 -8.76 14.78
N ILE A 251 -8.06 -7.59 14.11
CA ILE A 251 -9.06 -6.54 14.32
C ILE A 251 -10.46 -7.07 13.97
N SER A 252 -10.60 -7.78 12.84
CA SER A 252 -11.90 -8.34 12.43
C SER A 252 -12.43 -9.41 13.36
N PHE A 253 -11.58 -10.35 13.79
CA PHE A 253 -11.98 -11.39 14.74
C PHE A 253 -12.33 -10.82 16.10
N LEU A 254 -11.55 -9.86 16.60
CA LEU A 254 -11.84 -9.22 17.89
C LEU A 254 -13.15 -8.44 17.85
N THR A 255 -13.43 -7.73 16.74
CA THR A 255 -14.67 -6.98 16.55
C THR A 255 -15.89 -7.90 16.44
N ALA A 256 -15.75 -9.03 15.73
CA ALA A 256 -16.80 -10.04 15.67
C ALA A 256 -17.03 -10.71 17.04
N TYR A 257 -15.95 -10.99 17.78
CA TYR A 257 -16.02 -11.58 19.12
C TYR A 257 -16.69 -10.65 20.13
N THR A 258 -16.38 -9.35 20.12
CA THR A 258 -17.05 -8.37 21.00
C THR A 258 -18.52 -8.22 20.63
N CYS A 259 -18.86 -8.24 19.35
CA CYS A 259 -20.25 -8.26 18.89
C CYS A 259 -21.01 -9.50 19.41
N TYR A 260 -20.39 -10.69 19.31
CA TYR A 260 -20.97 -11.91 19.87
C TYR A 260 -21.22 -11.79 21.39
N GLY A 261 -20.24 -11.28 22.13
CA GLY A 261 -20.38 -11.03 23.57
C GLY A 261 -21.54 -10.08 23.90
N PHE A 262 -21.71 -9.01 23.11
CA PHE A 262 -22.83 -8.08 23.27
C PHE A 262 -24.19 -8.76 23.00
N MET A 263 -24.28 -9.60 21.98
CA MET A 263 -25.51 -10.36 21.65
C MET A 263 -25.89 -11.36 22.77
N GLN A 264 -24.90 -12.00 23.39
CA GLN A 264 -25.13 -12.88 24.54
C GLN A 264 -25.64 -12.10 25.74
N LEU A 265 -25.04 -10.96 26.07
CA LEU A 265 -25.51 -10.08 27.15
C LEU A 265 -26.94 -9.59 26.92
N SER A 266 -27.31 -9.20 25.69
CA SER A 266 -28.68 -8.76 25.38
C SER A 266 -29.72 -9.88 25.49
N SER A 267 -29.35 -11.12 25.15
CA SER A 267 -30.24 -12.28 25.33
C SER A 267 -30.48 -12.61 26.81
N GLN A 268 -29.46 -12.44 27.66
CA GLN A 268 -29.60 -12.65 29.11
C GLN A 268 -30.48 -11.59 29.78
N MET A 269 -30.53 -10.38 29.22
CA MET A 269 -31.37 -9.28 29.69
C MET A 269 -32.83 -9.36 29.20
N GLN A 270 -33.21 -10.45 28.51
CA GLN A 270 -34.56 -10.68 27.94
C GLN A 270 -35.07 -9.59 26.97
N GLU A 271 -34.20 -8.70 26.47
CA GLU A 271 -34.62 -7.64 25.55
C GLU A 271 -34.85 -8.16 24.12
N PHE A 272 -33.99 -9.07 23.63
CA PHE A 272 -34.08 -9.67 22.29
C PHE A 272 -33.41 -11.06 22.23
N GLU A 273 -34.12 -12.09 21.78
CA GLU A 273 -33.54 -13.40 21.45
C GLU A 273 -33.07 -13.44 19.99
N VAL A 274 -31.79 -13.71 19.76
CA VAL A 274 -31.23 -13.84 18.41
C VAL A 274 -31.17 -15.32 18.01
N ASN A 275 -32.11 -15.74 17.16
CA ASN A 275 -32.22 -17.13 16.69
C ASN A 275 -31.05 -17.60 15.79
N SER A 276 -30.32 -16.68 15.14
CA SER A 276 -29.15 -17.02 14.30
C SER A 276 -28.08 -15.93 14.38
N PRO A 277 -27.08 -16.07 15.25
CA PRO A 277 -26.01 -15.08 15.40
C PRO A 277 -25.00 -15.10 14.24
N THR A 278 -24.96 -16.18 13.45
CA THR A 278 -23.92 -16.42 12.45
C THR A 278 -23.91 -15.38 11.32
N MET A 279 -25.09 -15.00 10.81
CA MET A 279 -25.19 -14.03 9.70
C MET A 279 -24.77 -12.61 10.12
N PRO A 280 -25.29 -12.05 11.24
CA PRO A 280 -24.80 -10.78 11.77
C PRO A 280 -23.28 -10.77 12.02
N LEU A 281 -22.73 -11.84 12.60
CA LEU A 281 -21.28 -11.95 12.86
C LEU A 281 -20.45 -11.96 11.58
N LEU A 282 -20.89 -12.68 10.55
CA LEU A 282 -20.22 -12.69 9.25
C LEU A 282 -20.21 -11.29 8.63
N LEU A 283 -21.33 -10.57 8.68
CA LEU A 283 -21.41 -9.19 8.18
C LEU A 283 -20.48 -8.27 8.97
N VAL A 284 -20.50 -8.31 10.29
CA VAL A 284 -19.60 -7.51 11.14
C VAL A 284 -18.14 -7.83 10.86
N PHE A 285 -17.79 -9.09 10.66
CA PHE A 285 -16.44 -9.51 10.28
C PHE A 285 -16.02 -8.90 8.93
N LEU A 286 -16.87 -9.00 7.90
CA LEU A 286 -16.57 -8.47 6.56
C LEU A 286 -16.44 -6.93 6.55
N PHE A 287 -17.33 -6.24 7.25
CA PHE A 287 -17.28 -4.78 7.38
C PHE A 287 -16.04 -4.33 8.17
N SER A 288 -15.77 -4.95 9.32
CA SER A 288 -14.59 -4.62 10.12
C SER A 288 -13.28 -4.93 9.39
N TYR A 289 -13.23 -6.01 8.60
CA TYR A 289 -12.08 -6.31 7.74
C TYR A 289 -11.83 -5.23 6.70
N THR A 290 -12.89 -4.72 6.06
CA THR A 290 -12.77 -3.65 5.06
C THR A 290 -12.22 -2.37 5.71
N VAL A 291 -12.76 -1.99 6.87
CA VAL A 291 -12.29 -0.83 7.63
C VAL A 291 -10.83 -1.02 8.07
N ALA A 292 -10.49 -2.17 8.64
CA ALA A 292 -9.13 -2.50 9.04
C ALA A 292 -8.17 -2.47 7.84
N ALA A 293 -8.59 -2.97 6.67
CA ALA A 293 -7.78 -2.97 5.47
C ALA A 293 -7.41 -1.55 5.02
N ILE A 294 -8.35 -0.60 5.08
CA ILE A 294 -8.12 0.81 4.76
C ILE A 294 -7.08 1.40 5.73
N PHE A 295 -7.27 1.25 7.03
CA PHE A 295 -6.36 1.82 8.04
C PHE A 295 -4.96 1.20 7.98
N MET A 296 -4.88 -0.12 7.85
CA MET A 296 -3.59 -0.82 7.76
C MET A 296 -2.86 -0.52 6.44
N SER A 297 -3.57 -0.10 5.38
CA SER A 297 -2.93 0.38 4.14
C SER A 297 -2.09 1.63 4.38
N ILE A 298 -2.63 2.61 5.11
CA ILE A 298 -1.91 3.83 5.50
C ILE A 298 -0.68 3.47 6.32
N PHE A 299 -0.85 2.52 7.25
CA PHE A 299 0.23 2.04 8.09
C PHE A 299 1.37 1.47 7.26
N GLN A 300 1.03 0.64 6.26
CA GLN A 300 2.01 0.09 5.33
C GLN A 300 2.77 1.19 4.58
N VAL A 301 2.07 2.19 4.02
CA VAL A 301 2.71 3.31 3.30
C VAL A 301 3.65 4.10 4.22
N GLY A 302 3.21 4.39 5.45
CA GLY A 302 4.06 5.05 6.45
C GLY A 302 5.31 4.24 6.81
N ALA A 303 5.16 2.93 7.03
CA ALA A 303 6.27 2.03 7.33
C ALA A 303 7.26 1.93 6.15
N ASN A 304 6.77 1.80 4.92
CA ASN A 304 7.59 1.80 3.70
C ASN A 304 8.34 3.12 3.55
N THR A 305 7.68 4.25 3.82
CA THR A 305 8.29 5.58 3.76
C THR A 305 9.42 5.72 4.77
N ILE A 306 9.19 5.32 6.03
CA ILE A 306 10.22 5.37 7.09
C ILE A 306 11.43 4.50 6.72
N LEU A 307 11.19 3.29 6.21
CA LEU A 307 12.26 2.40 5.75
C LEU A 307 13.07 3.05 4.62
N GLN A 308 12.40 3.65 3.64
CA GLN A 308 13.08 4.26 2.51
C GLN A 308 13.80 5.57 2.91
N CYS A 309 13.24 6.37 3.81
CA CYS A 309 13.94 7.53 4.41
C CYS A 309 15.23 7.08 5.09
N PHE A 310 15.18 6.01 5.88
CA PHE A 310 16.35 5.42 6.52
C PHE A 310 17.40 4.95 5.51
N LEU A 311 16.98 4.29 4.42
CA LEU A 311 17.92 3.83 3.39
C LEU A 311 18.55 4.98 2.62
N VAL A 312 17.80 6.04 2.32
CA VAL A 312 18.32 7.26 1.69
C VAL A 312 19.31 7.96 2.61
N ASP A 313 18.94 8.17 3.88
CA ASP A 313 19.79 8.85 4.86
C ASP A 313 21.11 8.10 5.07
N ARG A 314 21.04 6.76 5.15
CA ARG A 314 22.22 5.90 5.18
C ARG A 314 23.08 6.02 3.93
N ASP A 315 22.50 6.01 2.73
CA ASP A 315 23.27 6.11 1.49
C ASP A 315 24.00 7.46 1.38
N ILE A 316 23.36 8.55 1.81
CA ILE A 316 23.97 9.88 1.87
C ILE A 316 25.09 9.92 2.91
N ALA A 317 24.88 9.32 4.09
CA ALA A 317 25.88 9.25 5.14
C ALA A 317 27.12 8.44 4.72
N ASP A 318 26.91 7.29 4.07
CA ASP A 318 27.96 6.45 3.50
C ASP A 318 28.77 7.20 2.43
N GLN A 319 28.14 8.05 1.62
CA GLN A 319 28.83 8.88 0.61
C GLN A 319 29.66 10.01 1.23
N LYS A 320 29.20 10.60 2.35
CA LYS A 320 29.85 11.74 3.02
C LYS A 320 30.82 11.32 4.12
N ASN A 321 30.87 10.05 4.51
CA ASN A 321 31.53 9.55 5.72
C ASN A 321 31.03 10.27 6.99
N GLU A 322 29.74 10.58 7.07
CA GLU A 322 29.10 11.33 8.17
C GLU A 322 28.05 10.49 8.92
N LEU A 323 28.40 9.25 9.29
CA LEU A 323 27.46 8.32 9.96
C LEU A 323 26.91 8.88 11.29
N ASP A 324 27.72 9.63 12.03
CA ASP A 324 27.31 10.27 13.28
C ASP A 324 26.23 11.35 13.07
N SER A 325 26.24 12.05 11.93
CA SER A 325 25.23 13.06 11.59
C SER A 325 23.90 12.43 11.14
N MET A 326 23.92 11.19 10.65
CA MET A 326 22.71 10.43 10.34
C MET A 326 21.96 10.07 11.63
N MET A 327 22.69 9.59 12.65
CA MET A 327 22.13 9.14 13.93
C MET A 327 21.32 10.20 14.69
N SER A 328 21.47 11.49 14.38
CA SER A 328 20.67 12.55 15.01
C SER A 328 19.21 12.60 14.55
N HIS A 329 18.89 12.05 13.37
CA HIS A 329 17.53 12.06 12.78
C HIS A 329 16.83 10.70 12.92
N VAL A 330 17.60 9.63 13.12
CA VAL A 330 17.08 8.27 13.25
C VAL A 330 16.15 8.14 14.46
N PRO A 331 14.90 7.66 14.30
CA PRO A 331 13.97 7.42 15.41
C PRO A 331 14.52 6.44 16.45
N ALA A 332 14.16 6.62 17.72
CA ALA A 332 14.73 5.88 18.85
C ALA A 332 14.65 4.34 18.70
N ALA A 333 13.52 3.81 18.22
CA ALA A 333 13.37 2.37 17.97
C ALA A 333 14.36 1.84 16.92
N LEU A 334 14.58 2.62 15.85
CA LEU A 334 15.53 2.29 14.79
C LEU A 334 16.99 2.51 15.21
N LYS A 335 17.25 3.52 16.05
CA LYS A 335 18.56 3.79 16.65
C LYS A 335 18.98 2.67 17.61
N LYS A 336 18.08 2.24 18.48
CA LYS A 336 18.32 1.10 19.39
C LYS A 336 18.68 -0.18 18.62
N PHE A 337 18.08 -0.38 17.45
CA PHE A 337 18.45 -1.48 16.56
C PHE A 337 19.87 -1.30 15.99
N LEU A 338 20.22 -0.11 15.51
CA LEU A 338 21.56 0.20 14.98
C LEU A 338 22.66 0.06 16.05
N ASP A 339 22.45 0.61 17.24
CA ASP A 339 23.41 0.53 18.35
C ASP A 339 23.67 -0.95 18.74
N GLY A 340 22.61 -1.77 18.79
CA GLY A 340 22.74 -3.21 19.03
C GLY A 340 23.42 -3.97 17.89
N TYR A 341 23.32 -3.46 16.66
CA TYR A 341 23.97 -4.04 15.49
C TYR A 341 25.47 -3.75 15.45
N GLU A 342 25.87 -2.49 15.65
CA GLU A 342 27.29 -2.10 15.70
C GLU A 342 28.02 -2.79 16.85
N GLN A 343 27.37 -2.94 18.00
CA GLN A 343 27.91 -3.72 19.12
C GLN A 343 28.13 -5.20 18.77
N TRP A 344 27.25 -5.79 17.96
CA TRP A 344 27.38 -7.19 17.53
C TRP A 344 28.49 -7.37 16.47
N GLU A 345 28.58 -6.48 15.48
CA GLU A 345 29.68 -6.48 14.49
C GLU A 345 31.04 -6.34 15.18
N ALA A 346 31.16 -5.37 16.09
CA ALA A 346 32.40 -5.16 16.83
C ALA A 346 32.81 -6.37 17.71
N VAL A 347 31.88 -7.26 18.05
CA VAL A 347 32.17 -8.52 18.75
C VAL A 347 32.59 -9.62 17.76
N HIS A 348 31.93 -9.74 16.61
CA HIS A 348 32.26 -10.77 15.62
C HIS A 348 33.57 -10.49 14.88
N ASP A 349 33.87 -9.23 14.53
CA ASP A 349 35.18 -8.89 13.95
C ASP A 349 36.33 -9.24 14.91
N LYS A 350 36.14 -9.05 16.22
CA LYS A 350 37.13 -9.44 17.22
C LYS A 350 37.31 -10.95 17.34
N VAL A 351 36.25 -11.73 17.13
CA VAL A 351 36.29 -13.19 17.14
C VAL A 351 36.98 -13.70 15.88
N ASP A 352 36.64 -13.16 14.70
CA ASP A 352 37.29 -13.50 13.43
C ASP A 352 38.78 -13.12 13.43
N ASP A 353 39.14 -11.97 13.99
CA ASP A 353 40.54 -11.55 14.15
C ASP A 353 41.30 -12.45 15.15
N GLN A 354 40.63 -12.92 16.21
CA GLN A 354 41.20 -13.90 17.14
C GLN A 354 41.38 -15.29 16.50
N GLU A 355 40.44 -15.74 15.69
CA GLU A 355 40.57 -17.01 14.95
C GLU A 355 41.71 -16.94 13.93
N LYS A 356 41.81 -15.85 13.15
CA LYS A 356 42.94 -15.64 12.22
C LYS A 356 44.29 -15.55 12.94
N ALA A 357 44.34 -14.93 14.12
CA ALA A 357 45.57 -14.87 14.92
C ALA A 357 45.97 -16.23 15.50
N ASN A 358 45.02 -17.12 15.76
CA ASN A 358 45.27 -18.47 16.24
C ASN A 358 45.66 -19.44 15.11
N GLU A 359 45.25 -19.18 13.86
CA GLU A 359 45.69 -19.97 12.69
C GLU A 359 47.13 -19.65 12.23
N LEU A 360 47.67 -18.51 12.65
CA LEU A 360 49.04 -18.06 12.32
C LEU A 360 50.10 -18.45 13.37
N ASN A 361 49.70 -19.04 14.49
CA ASN A 361 50.57 -19.58 15.55
C ASN A 361 50.52 -21.11 15.56
#